data_AF-A0A972Y690-F1
#
_entry.id   AF-A0A972Y690-F1
#
_cell.length_a   1.000
_cell.length_b   1.000
_cell.length_c   1.000
_cell.angle_alpha   90.00
_cell.angle_beta   90.00
_cell.angle_gamma   90.00
#
_symmetry.space_group_name_H-M   'P 1'
#
loop_
_entity.id
_entity.type
_entity.pdbx_description
1 polymer ?
#
loop_
_entity_poly.entity_id
_entity_poly.type
_entity_poly.pdbx_seq_one_letter_code
_entity_poly.pdbx_strand_id
1 'polypeptide(L)' 'MERTSLIWKLVHTGLLSGGMSALVALIVTIVNTGVDWGLGQRWLVAWCLAYPVAWFAALIWGPSARMLTNWLLRSPPKS' A
#
# COMPACT_ATOMS: atom_id res chain seq x y z
N MET A 1 -16.03 21.75 8.30
CA MET A 1 -14.62 21.72 7.83
C MET A 1 -13.95 20.33 7.97
N GLU A 2 -14.69 19.24 8.23
CA GLU A 2 -14.09 17.88 8.34
C GLU A 2 -13.86 17.16 7.01
N ARG A 3 -14.71 17.35 5.99
CA ARG A 3 -14.63 16.61 4.70
C ARG A 3 -13.30 16.78 3.98
N THR A 4 -12.71 17.97 4.04
CA THR A 4 -11.43 18.27 3.39
C THR A 4 -10.33 17.37 3.97
N SER A 5 -10.31 17.13 5.29
CA SER A 5 -9.27 16.33 5.96
C SER A 5 -9.28 14.84 5.60
N LEU A 6 -10.46 14.27 5.32
CA LEU A 6 -10.62 12.87 4.93
C LEU A 6 -10.14 12.64 3.49
N ILE A 7 -10.50 13.54 2.58
CA ILE A 7 -10.09 13.45 1.18
C ILE A 7 -8.57 13.56 1.07
N TRP A 8 -7.94 14.48 1.80
CA TRP A 8 -6.48 14.58 1.87
C TRP A 8 -5.82 13.30 2.37
N LYS A 9 -6.35 12.70 3.44
CA LYS A 9 -5.82 11.44 3.98
C LYS A 9 -5.95 10.31 2.97
N LEU A 10 -7.10 10.17 2.31
CA LEU A 10 -7.31 9.16 1.28
C LEU A 10 -6.33 9.35 0.11
N VAL A 11 -6.26 10.54 -0.47
CA VAL A 11 -5.34 10.85 -1.58
C VAL A 11 -3.88 10.57 -1.19
N HIS A 12 -3.48 10.99 0.02
CA HIS A 12 -2.14 10.76 0.53
C HIS A 12 -1.83 9.26 0.67
N THR A 13 -2.72 8.49 1.30
CA THR A 13 -2.58 7.03 1.41
C THR A 13 -2.47 6.36 0.05
N GLY A 14 -3.00 6.97 -1.02
CA GLY A 14 -3.11 6.35 -2.35
C GLY A 14 -1.89 6.55 -3.17
N LEU A 15 -1.36 7.76 -3.15
CA LEU A 15 -0.04 8.04 -3.67
C LEU A 15 1.01 7.16 -2.98
N LEU A 16 0.93 7.01 -1.65
CA LEU A 16 1.88 6.21 -0.88
C LEU A 16 1.73 4.70 -1.13
N SER A 17 0.51 4.17 -1.16
CA SER A 17 0.28 2.76 -1.51
C SER A 17 0.64 2.48 -2.97
N GLY A 18 0.49 3.47 -3.84
CA GLY A 18 0.86 3.41 -5.27
C GLY A 18 2.34 3.22 -5.47
N GLY A 19 3.15 4.09 -4.87
CA GLY A 19 4.61 3.99 -4.97
C GLY A 19 5.17 2.68 -4.37
N MET A 20 4.67 2.28 -3.19
CA MET A 20 5.12 1.05 -2.53
C MET A 20 4.70 -0.20 -3.30
N SER A 21 3.46 -0.25 -3.80
CA SER A 21 3.00 -1.39 -4.63
C SER A 21 3.69 -1.44 -5.98
N ALA A 22 4.05 -0.30 -6.58
CA ALA A 22 4.82 -0.24 -7.83
C ALA A 22 6.19 -0.90 -7.68
N LEU A 23 6.90 -0.59 -6.58
CA LEU A 23 8.20 -1.17 -6.27
C LEU A 23 8.11 -2.67 -6.01
N VAL A 24 7.15 -3.11 -5.19
CA VAL A 24 6.96 -4.54 -4.90
C VAL A 24 6.60 -5.30 -6.17
N ALA A 25 5.67 -4.77 -6.99
CA ALA A 25 5.31 -5.38 -8.26
C ALA A 25 6.51 -5.45 -9.21
N LEU A 26 7.38 -4.42 -9.23
CA LEU A 26 8.59 -4.41 -10.05
C LEU A 26 9.56 -5.50 -9.63
N ILE A 27 9.86 -5.58 -8.33
CA ILE A 27 10.77 -6.60 -7.78
C ILE A 27 10.22 -8.00 -8.03
N VAL A 28 8.94 -8.24 -7.75
CA VAL A 28 8.30 -9.55 -7.99
C VAL A 28 8.33 -9.92 -9.48
N THR A 29 8.10 -8.96 -10.38
CA THR A 29 8.16 -9.19 -11.83
C THR A 29 9.59 -9.52 -12.26
N ILE A 30 10.60 -8.75 -11.82
CA ILE A 30 12.01 -9.04 -12.10
C ILE A 30 12.39 -10.44 -11.62
N VAL A 31 11.98 -10.82 -10.40
CA VAL A 31 12.30 -12.13 -9.82
C VAL A 31 11.62 -13.28 -10.60
N ASN A 32 10.38 -13.09 -11.06
CA ASN A 32 9.63 -14.17 -11.73
C ASN A 32 9.94 -14.30 -13.23
N THR A 33 10.20 -13.21 -13.94
CA THR A 33 10.37 -13.23 -15.40
C THR A 33 11.77 -12.87 -15.88
N GLY A 34 12.64 -12.42 -14.98
CA GLY A 34 13.94 -11.85 -15.36
C GLY A 34 13.78 -10.48 -16.04
N VAL A 35 14.91 -9.86 -16.40
CA VAL A 35 14.94 -8.58 -17.10
C VAL A 35 14.96 -8.81 -18.60
N ASP A 36 13.84 -8.54 -19.26
CA ASP A 36 13.66 -8.64 -20.70
C ASP A 36 12.93 -7.40 -21.27
N TRP A 37 12.86 -7.30 -22.60
CA TRP A 37 12.20 -6.16 -23.28
C TRP A 37 10.70 -6.07 -22.97
N GLY A 38 10.09 -7.18 -22.53
CA GLY A 38 8.69 -7.27 -22.10
C GLY A 38 8.43 -6.90 -20.64
N LEU A 39 9.48 -6.61 -19.86
CA LEU A 39 9.38 -6.36 -18.42
C LEU A 39 8.46 -5.19 -18.09
N GLY A 40 8.53 -4.09 -18.85
CA GLY A 40 7.70 -2.91 -18.60
C GLY A 40 6.20 -3.21 -18.72
N GLN A 41 5.79 -3.99 -19.72
CA GLN A 41 4.39 -4.36 -19.93
C GLN A 41 3.90 -5.33 -18.83
N ARG A 42 4.70 -6.34 -18.49
CA ARG A 42 4.37 -7.30 -17.43
C ARG A 42 4.29 -6.64 -16.06
N TRP A 43 5.23 -5.73 -15.79
CA TRP A 43 5.25 -4.93 -14.57
C TRP A 43 4.02 -4.03 -14.47
N LEU A 44 3.64 -3.32 -15.53
CA LEU A 44 2.45 -2.47 -15.53
C LEU A 44 1.17 -3.29 -15.27
N VAL A 45 1.03 -4.46 -15.90
CA VAL A 45 -0.12 -5.35 -15.65
C VAL A 45 -0.13 -5.84 -14.20
N ALA A 46 1.01 -6.29 -13.68
CA ALA A 46 1.15 -6.74 -12.29
C ALA A 46 0.86 -5.60 -11.30
N TRP A 47 1.35 -4.39 -11.59
CA TRP A 47 1.14 -3.21 -10.76
C TRP A 47 -0.33 -2.75 -10.78
N CYS A 48 -0.98 -2.72 -11.95
CA CYS A 48 -2.40 -2.40 -12.06
C CYS A 48 -3.29 -3.36 -11.26
N LEU A 49 -2.89 -4.63 -11.11
CA LEU A 49 -3.58 -5.59 -10.25
C LEU A 49 -3.21 -5.42 -8.77
N ALA A 50 -1.94 -5.17 -8.45
CA ALA A 50 -1.45 -5.02 -7.08
C ALA A 50 -1.94 -3.73 -6.40
N TYR A 51 -2.04 -2.63 -7.13
CA TYR A 51 -2.44 -1.31 -6.62
C TYR A 51 -3.83 -1.30 -5.95
N PRO A 52 -4.93 -1.76 -6.60
CA PRO A 52 -6.24 -1.80 -5.96
C PRO A 52 -6.24 -2.73 -4.74
N VAL A 53 -5.57 -3.88 -4.81
CA VAL A 53 -5.44 -4.81 -3.68
C VAL A 53 -4.73 -4.14 -2.50
N ALA A 54 -3.64 -3.42 -2.74
CA ALA A 54 -2.91 -2.69 -1.71
C ALA A 54 -3.72 -1.55 -1.09
N TRP A 55 -4.50 -0.84 -1.90
CA TRP A 55 -5.41 0.20 -1.42
C TRP A 55 -6.53 -0.36 -0.53
N PHE A 56 -7.19 -1.44 -0.96
CA PHE A 56 -8.18 -2.13 -0.12
C PHE A 56 -7.57 -2.68 1.17
N ALA A 57 -6.39 -3.28 1.09
CA ALA A 57 -5.65 -3.74 2.26
C ALA A 57 -5.34 -2.58 3.20
N ALA A 58 -4.87 -1.42 2.72
CA ALA A 58 -4.59 -0.27 3.57
C ALA A 58 -5.85 0.25 4.31
N LEU A 59 -7.01 0.25 3.65
CA LEU A 59 -8.28 0.65 4.26
C LEU A 59 -8.76 -0.33 5.33
N ILE A 60 -8.70 -1.63 5.04
CA ILE A 60 -9.16 -2.70 5.95
C ILE A 60 -8.18 -2.89 7.11
N TRP A 61 -6.88 -2.82 6.84
CA TRP A 61 -5.83 -3.08 7.80
C TRP A 61 -5.51 -1.86 8.68
N GLY A 62 -6.01 -0.66 8.36
CA GLY A 62 -5.88 0.54 9.19
C GLY A 62 -6.29 0.33 10.67
N PRO A 63 -7.52 -0.15 10.97
CA PRO A 63 -7.92 -0.48 12.35
C PRO A 63 -7.13 -1.66 12.92
N SER A 64 -6.82 -2.68 12.12
CA SER A 64 -6.07 -3.87 12.55
C SER A 64 -4.63 -3.51 12.94
N ALA A 65 -3.97 -2.63 12.21
CA ALA A 65 -2.62 -2.13 12.49
C ALA A 65 -2.59 -1.33 13.80
N ARG A 66 -3.65 -0.56 14.10
CA ARG A 66 -3.79 0.11 15.40
C ARG A 66 -3.96 -0.90 16.53
N MET A 67 -4.76 -1.94 16.31
CA MET A 67 -4.97 -3.00 17.31
C MET A 67 -3.70 -3.80 17.58
N LEU A 68 -2.96 -4.16 16.52
CA LEU A 68 -1.64 -4.79 16.61
C LEU A 68 -0.62 -3.89 17.29
N THR A 69 -0.56 -2.61 16.94
CA THR A 69 0.34 -1.63 17.55
C THR A 69 0.04 -1.48 19.05
N ASN A 70 -1.24 -1.41 19.44
CA ASN A 70 -1.64 -1.37 20.86
C ASN A 70 -1.28 -2.67 21.60
N TRP A 71 -1.44 -3.82 20.94
CA TRP A 71 -1.07 -5.11 21.50
C TRP A 71 0.45 -5.26 21.68
N LEU A 72 1.23 -4.83 20.67
CA LEU A 72 2.70 -4.91 20.68
C LEU A 72 3.33 -3.91 21.65
N LEU A 73 2.83 -2.68 21.68
CA LEU A 73 3.42 -1.62 22.50
C LEU A 73 3.06 -1.74 23.98
N ARG A 74 1.93 -2.37 24.34
CA ARG A 74 1.45 -2.58 25.73
C ARG A 74 1.73 -1.39 26.68
N SER A 75 1.78 -0.18 26.15
CA SER A 75 2.15 1.03 26.86
C SER A 75 0.87 1.78 27.16
N PRO A 76 0.60 2.14 28.43
CA PRO A 76 -0.61 2.85 28.79
C PRO A 76 -0.69 4.15 27.98
N PRO A 77 -1.89 4.54 27.50
CA PRO A 77 -2.06 5.74 26.70
C PRO A 77 -1.50 6.94 27.45
N LYS A 78 -0.56 7.65 26.82
CA LYS A 78 -0.10 8.94 27.34
C LYS A 78 -1.23 9.93 27.08
N SER A 79 -1.88 10.32 28.17
CA SER A 79 -2.89 11.39 28.32
C SER A 79 -2.51 12.66 27.58
#